data_AF-A0A9Q0VKG2-F1
#
_entry.id   AF-A0A9Q0VKG2-F1
#
_cell.length_a   1.000
_cell.length_b   1.000
_cell.length_c   1.000
_cell.angle_alpha   90.00
_cell.angle_beta   90.00
_cell.angle_gamma   90.00
#
_symmetry.space_group_name_H-M   'P 1'
#
loop_
_entity.id
_entity.type
_entity.pdbx_description
1 polymer ?
#
loop_
_entity_poly.entity_id
_entity_poly.type
_entity_poly.pdbx_seq_one_letter_code
_entity_poly.pdbx_strand_id
1 'polypeptide(L)'
;MTEVPKVFQAEKYRKGACINCGALTHDAKSCVERPRKVGARWTNTHIAPDEKIETIELDYDGKRDRWNGYDPSSYAHVVERYEARDAARRKHMKEQQLKKLEEKNGNQDVEDGVSDVDNDEDDLRVDEAKVDESKQMDFAKVEKRVRTTGGGSTGTVRNLRIREDTAKYLLNLDVNSAHYDPKTRSMREDPLPDADPNEKFYGGDNRYRNSGQALEFKHLNIHAWEAFDKGQDIHMQAAPSQAELLYKNHKVIKDKLKTRTKDTIMEKYGNAASEEEIPRELLLGQSERQVEYDRAGRIIKGQETVLPRSKYEEDVFSNNHTTVWGSWWKDHQWGYKCCKQMIRNSYCTGAAGIKAAEAATDLMKANIDRKEATEEAPAPVEERRLATWGTEVPEDLVLDEKLLAEALRKEDQRKREEKDERKRKYNVRWNDEVTTEDMEAYRMKKVHHDDPMKDFLH
;
A
#
# COMPACT_ATOMS: atom_id res chain seq x y z
N MET A 1 15.47 -5.99 60.92
CA MET A 1 15.30 -5.73 62.37
C MET A 1 14.34 -4.58 62.45
N THR A 2 13.07 -4.86 62.76
CA THR A 2 12.07 -3.81 62.96
C THR A 2 12.48 -3.04 64.21
N GLU A 3 12.91 -1.80 64.05
CA GLU A 3 13.10 -0.91 65.20
C GLU A 3 11.72 -0.69 65.83
N VAL A 4 11.53 -1.22 67.03
CA VAL A 4 10.28 -1.00 67.77
C VAL A 4 10.19 0.50 68.05
N PRO A 5 9.09 1.18 67.65
CA PRO A 5 8.99 2.61 67.81
C PRO A 5 9.09 2.97 69.30
N LYS A 6 10.03 3.86 69.61
CA LYS A 6 10.34 4.36 70.96
C LYS A 6 9.45 5.55 71.25
N VAL A 7 8.69 5.50 72.34
CA VAL A 7 7.64 6.51 72.60
C VAL A 7 8.11 7.59 73.57
N PHE A 8 8.69 7.19 74.71
CA PHE A 8 9.06 8.13 75.78
C PHE A 8 10.31 7.66 76.51
N GLN A 9 11.26 8.58 76.74
CA GLN A 9 12.47 8.30 77.53
C GLN A 9 12.41 9.05 78.86
N ALA A 10 12.44 8.31 79.97
CA ALA A 10 12.47 8.89 81.31
C ALA A 10 13.90 9.24 81.74
N GLU A 11 14.08 10.34 82.48
CA GLU A 11 15.38 10.74 83.04
C GLU A 11 15.70 10.07 84.38
N LYS A 12 14.68 9.53 85.06
CA LYS A 12 14.81 8.84 86.36
C LYS A 12 14.07 7.52 86.36
N TYR A 13 14.57 6.59 87.16
CA TYR A 13 13.94 5.27 87.31
C TYR A 13 12.53 5.41 87.86
N ARG A 14 11.56 4.84 87.14
CA ARG A 14 10.16 4.78 87.56
C ARG A 14 9.89 3.47 88.30
N LYS A 15 9.02 3.51 89.31
CA LYS A 15 8.59 2.31 90.03
C LYS A 15 7.88 1.37 89.05
N GLY A 16 8.27 0.09 89.04
CA GLY A 16 7.75 -0.92 88.12
C GLY A 16 8.52 -1.05 86.81
N ALA A 17 9.52 -0.19 86.55
CA ALA A 17 10.37 -0.32 85.38
C ALA A 17 11.42 -1.43 85.54
N CYS A 18 11.93 -1.93 84.42
CA CYS A 18 13.00 -2.91 84.34
C CYS A 18 14.21 -2.48 85.20
N ILE A 19 14.65 -3.35 86.10
CA ILE A 19 15.75 -3.09 87.03
C ILE A 19 17.06 -2.82 86.27
N ASN A 20 17.23 -3.43 85.09
CA ASN A 20 18.44 -3.32 84.27
C ASN A 20 18.47 -2.03 83.44
N CYS A 21 17.47 -1.80 82.58
CA CYS A 21 17.48 -0.71 81.59
C CYS A 21 16.57 0.48 81.95
N GLY A 22 15.58 0.32 82.84
CA GLY A 22 14.67 1.39 83.24
C GLY A 22 13.45 1.64 82.33
N ALA A 23 13.24 0.82 81.29
CA ALA A 23 12.00 0.83 80.50
C ALA A 23 10.83 0.18 81.25
N LEU A 24 9.60 0.66 81.03
CA LEU A 24 8.39 0.18 81.72
C LEU A 24 7.71 -1.02 81.00
N THR A 25 8.09 -1.29 79.76
CA THR A 25 7.39 -2.26 78.89
C THR A 25 7.71 -3.72 79.17
N HIS A 26 8.82 -4.01 79.84
CA HIS A 26 9.30 -5.37 80.07
C HIS A 26 10.01 -5.54 81.41
N ASP A 27 10.15 -6.80 81.84
CA ASP A 27 10.87 -7.17 83.06
C ASP A 27 12.38 -7.34 82.82
N ALA A 28 13.17 -7.37 83.91
CA ALA A 28 14.62 -7.57 83.85
C ALA A 28 15.07 -8.87 83.15
N LYS A 29 14.24 -9.91 83.13
CA LYS A 29 14.55 -11.18 82.44
C LYS A 29 14.35 -11.12 80.93
N SER A 30 13.39 -10.31 80.47
CA SER A 30 13.04 -10.12 79.05
C SER A 30 13.73 -8.88 78.46
N CYS A 31 14.69 -8.31 79.20
CA CYS A 31 15.40 -7.10 78.83
C CYS A 31 16.30 -7.36 77.61
N VAL A 32 16.07 -6.61 76.53
CA VAL A 32 16.89 -6.66 75.30
C VAL A 32 18.26 -6.02 75.51
N GLU A 33 18.36 -5.08 76.45
CA GLU A 33 19.62 -4.44 76.83
C GLU A 33 20.53 -5.39 77.61
N ARG A 34 21.84 -5.30 77.34
CA ARG A 34 22.86 -6.12 78.00
C ARG A 34 22.74 -6.05 79.54
N PRO A 35 22.77 -7.20 80.26
CA PRO A 35 22.74 -7.20 81.72
C PRO A 35 23.87 -6.36 82.33
N ARG A 36 23.52 -5.36 83.14
CA ARG A 36 24.45 -4.47 83.83
C ARG A 36 24.80 -5.02 85.21
N LYS A 37 26.05 -4.82 85.65
CA LYS A 37 26.50 -5.18 87.00
C LYS A 37 25.77 -4.38 88.08
N VAL A 38 25.51 -3.11 87.81
CA VAL A 38 24.63 -2.24 88.61
C VAL A 38 23.55 -1.74 87.66
N GLY A 39 22.31 -2.15 87.89
CA GLY A 39 21.17 -1.81 87.03
C GLY A 39 20.71 -0.36 87.18
N ALA A 40 19.94 0.12 86.19
CA ALA A 40 19.39 1.48 86.16
C ALA A 40 18.56 1.86 87.40
N ARG A 41 18.01 0.86 88.12
CA ARG A 41 17.28 1.09 89.39
C ARG A 41 18.10 1.81 90.45
N TRP A 42 19.41 1.54 90.53
CA TRP A 42 20.26 2.09 91.59
C TRP A 42 21.11 3.28 91.11
N THR A 43 21.41 3.36 89.81
CA THR A 43 22.27 4.42 89.28
C THR A 43 21.50 5.54 88.59
N ASN A 44 20.24 5.35 88.18
CA ASN A 44 19.46 6.28 87.33
C ASN A 44 20.18 6.69 86.03
N THR A 45 21.24 5.99 85.62
CA THR A 45 22.04 6.33 84.44
C THR A 45 21.62 5.48 83.24
N HIS A 46 21.59 6.11 82.06
CA HIS A 46 21.26 5.48 80.77
C HIS A 46 19.94 4.69 80.80
N ILE A 47 18.83 5.40 81.01
CA ILE A 47 17.49 4.82 80.96
C ILE A 47 17.07 4.62 79.50
N ALA A 48 16.64 3.41 79.17
CA ALA A 48 16.13 3.08 77.86
C ALA A 48 14.73 3.70 77.64
N PRO A 49 14.40 4.12 76.41
CA PRO A 49 13.05 4.57 76.09
C PRO A 49 12.04 3.42 76.15
N ASP A 50 10.80 3.75 76.46
CA ASP A 50 9.68 2.81 76.45
C ASP A 50 9.34 2.39 75.01
N GLU A 51 9.11 1.09 74.83
CA GLU A 51 8.71 0.47 73.57
C GLU A 51 7.21 0.69 73.31
N LYS A 52 6.79 0.78 72.04
CA LYS A 52 5.37 0.74 71.69
C LYS A 52 4.94 -0.72 71.49
N ILE A 53 3.98 -1.18 72.29
CA ILE A 53 3.38 -2.51 72.13
C ILE A 53 2.11 -2.34 71.29
N GLU A 54 2.11 -2.92 70.09
CA GLU A 54 0.94 -2.93 69.20
C GLU A 54 0.49 -4.36 68.95
N THR A 55 -0.82 -4.58 69.03
CA THR A 55 -1.46 -5.85 68.64
C THR A 55 -2.08 -5.67 67.26
N ILE A 56 -1.50 -6.31 66.25
CA ILE A 56 -1.98 -6.26 64.86
C ILE A 56 -2.62 -7.60 64.52
N GLU A 57 -3.90 -7.58 64.16
CA GLU A 57 -4.60 -8.76 63.63
C GLU A 57 -4.42 -8.80 62.11
N LEU A 58 -3.65 -9.78 61.64
CA LEU A 58 -3.37 -10.00 60.22
C LEU A 58 -3.86 -11.40 59.78
N ASP A 59 -4.18 -11.51 58.49
CA ASP A 59 -4.47 -12.78 57.82
C ASP A 59 -3.25 -13.71 57.82
N TYR A 60 -3.41 -14.96 57.37
CA TYR A 60 -2.32 -15.94 57.32
C TYR A 60 -1.15 -15.46 56.46
N ASP A 61 -1.43 -14.94 55.26
CA ASP A 61 -0.42 -14.38 54.38
C ASP A 61 0.16 -13.09 54.97
N GLY A 62 -0.69 -12.25 55.57
CA GLY A 62 -0.25 -11.05 56.28
C GLY A 62 0.74 -11.36 57.41
N LYS A 63 0.54 -12.41 58.21
CA LYS A 63 1.50 -12.79 59.28
C LYS A 63 2.83 -13.33 58.74
N ARG A 64 2.82 -13.90 57.54
CA ARG A 64 3.97 -14.54 56.90
C ARG A 64 4.63 -13.69 55.84
N ASP A 65 4.09 -12.51 55.56
CA ASP A 65 4.65 -11.62 54.58
C ASP A 65 6.07 -11.21 55.03
N ARG A 66 7.04 -11.58 54.20
CA ARG A 66 8.45 -11.27 54.42
C ARG A 66 8.71 -9.77 54.38
N TRP A 67 7.84 -9.02 53.71
CA TRP A 67 7.94 -7.58 53.53
C TRP A 67 7.14 -6.79 54.56
N ASN A 68 6.64 -7.44 55.61
CA ASN A 68 6.08 -6.73 56.76
C ASN A 68 7.10 -5.75 57.36
N GLY A 69 6.70 -4.48 57.46
CA GLY A 69 7.58 -3.41 57.95
C GLY A 69 8.63 -2.96 56.94
N TYR A 70 8.49 -3.29 55.66
CA TYR A 70 9.34 -2.76 54.60
C TYR A 70 9.04 -1.28 54.36
N ASP A 71 10.05 -0.42 54.46
CA ASP A 71 9.95 0.98 54.09
C ASP A 71 10.18 1.13 52.57
N PRO A 72 9.19 1.62 51.79
CA PRO A 72 9.34 1.86 50.36
C PRO A 72 10.51 2.78 50.00
N SER A 73 10.90 3.70 50.91
CA SER A 73 12.02 4.62 50.67
C SER A 73 13.36 3.87 50.54
N SER A 74 13.51 2.74 51.22
CA SER A 74 14.73 1.91 51.18
C SER A 74 14.99 1.29 49.81
N TYR A 75 13.98 1.25 48.93
CA TYR A 75 14.14 0.80 47.54
C TYR A 75 15.04 1.73 46.73
N ALA A 76 15.20 3.00 47.13
CA ALA A 76 16.13 3.93 46.51
C ALA A 76 17.57 3.38 46.43
N HIS A 77 18.04 2.68 47.48
CA HIS A 77 19.37 2.03 47.47
C HIS A 77 19.51 0.89 46.45
N VAL A 78 18.40 0.30 46.01
CA VAL A 78 18.41 -0.67 44.91
C VAL A 78 18.58 0.10 43.60
N VAL A 79 17.80 1.16 43.39
CA VAL A 79 17.88 2.02 42.19
C VAL A 79 19.30 2.58 42.02
N GLU A 80 19.89 3.16 43.06
CA GLU A 80 21.26 3.70 43.06
C GLU A 80 22.30 2.66 42.61
N ARG A 81 22.15 1.40 43.04
CA ARG A 81 23.04 0.30 42.62
C ARG A 81 22.90 -0.03 41.14
N TYR A 82 21.68 -0.02 40.60
CA TYR A 82 21.46 -0.22 39.17
C TYR A 82 21.98 0.95 38.34
N GLU A 83 21.75 2.19 38.78
CA GLU A 83 22.28 3.39 38.13
C GLU A 83 23.82 3.40 38.08
N ALA A 84 24.48 3.02 39.18
CA ALA A 84 25.94 2.89 39.22
C ALA A 84 26.44 1.82 38.25
N ARG A 85 25.73 0.69 38.13
CA ARG A 85 26.04 -0.39 37.18
C ARG A 85 25.86 0.07 35.73
N ASP A 86 24.79 0.79 35.42
CA ASP A 86 24.53 1.30 34.07
C ASP A 86 25.48 2.43 33.69
N ALA A 87 25.90 3.26 34.66
CA ALA A 87 26.96 4.24 34.46
C ALA A 87 28.31 3.57 34.15
N ALA A 88 28.67 2.50 34.86
CA ALA A 88 29.86 1.72 34.57
C ALA A 88 29.79 1.05 33.18
N ARG A 89 28.63 0.48 32.81
CA ARG A 89 28.39 -0.08 31.46
C ARG A 89 28.58 0.98 30.37
N ARG A 90 27.99 2.17 30.55
CA ARG A 90 28.13 3.30 29.60
C ARG A 90 29.58 3.77 29.47
N LYS A 91 30.32 3.87 30.58
CA LYS A 91 31.75 4.22 30.56
C LYS A 91 32.56 3.19 29.79
N HIS A 92 32.34 1.90 30.05
CA HIS A 92 33.00 0.82 29.34
C HIS A 92 32.72 0.85 27.83
N MET A 93 31.46 1.08 27.41
CA MET A 93 31.13 1.23 25.99
C MET A 93 31.83 2.43 25.34
N LYS A 94 31.92 3.56 26.03
CA LYS A 94 32.66 4.75 25.56
C LYS A 94 34.16 4.50 25.45
N GLU A 95 34.76 3.83 26.43
CA GLU A 95 36.17 3.45 26.39
C GLU A 95 36.46 2.50 25.23
N GLN A 96 35.56 1.56 24.93
CA GLN A 96 35.68 0.70 23.76
C GLN A 96 35.58 1.49 22.44
N GLN A 97 34.67 2.47 22.36
CA GLN A 97 34.58 3.35 21.19
C GLN A 97 35.86 4.17 21.01
N LEU A 98 36.39 4.75 22.09
CA LEU A 98 37.64 5.51 22.07
C LEU A 98 38.82 4.64 21.63
N LYS A 99 38.96 3.42 22.16
CA LYS A 99 40.00 2.48 21.72
C LYS A 99 39.88 2.14 20.24
N LYS A 100 38.68 1.91 19.72
CA LYS A 100 38.46 1.67 18.28
C LYS A 100 38.85 2.89 17.44
N LEU A 101 38.58 4.12 17.92
CA LEU A 101 38.99 5.35 17.25
C LEU A 101 40.50 5.56 17.29
N GLU A 102 41.15 5.25 18.42
CA GLU A 102 42.61 5.28 18.57
C GLU A 102 43.30 4.24 17.68
N GLU A 103 42.75 3.03 17.57
CA GLU A 103 43.22 1.99 16.65
C GLU A 103 43.04 2.38 15.18
N LYS A 104 41.93 3.05 14.82
CA LYS A 104 41.73 3.62 13.47
C LYS A 104 42.73 4.74 13.16
N ASN A 105 42.97 5.65 14.11
CA ASN A 105 43.94 6.75 13.94
C ASN A 105 45.39 6.24 13.90
N GLY A 106 45.73 5.19 14.66
CA GLY A 106 47.05 4.56 14.63
C GLY A 106 47.35 3.78 13.34
N ASN A 107 46.33 3.43 12.55
CA ASN A 107 46.46 2.82 11.23
C ASN A 107 46.49 3.85 10.07
N GLN A 108 46.41 5.15 10.37
CA GLN A 108 46.26 6.21 9.38
C GLN A 108 47.60 6.82 8.88
N ASP A 109 48.74 6.22 9.24
CA ASP A 109 50.07 6.64 8.76
C ASP A 109 50.57 5.85 7.52
N VAL A 110 49.70 5.08 6.84
CA VAL A 110 50.01 4.50 5.52
C VAL A 110 48.80 4.61 4.59
N GLU A 111 48.94 5.52 3.62
CA GLU A 111 48.13 5.77 2.41
C GLU A 111 46.82 6.58 2.54
N ASP A 112 46.95 7.82 2.04
CA ASP A 112 45.93 8.80 1.64
C ASP A 112 44.97 8.23 0.58
N GLY A 113 43.65 8.35 0.80
CA GLY A 113 42.65 7.85 -0.14
C GLY A 113 41.19 7.95 0.32
N VAL A 114 40.64 9.18 0.29
CA VAL A 114 39.22 9.54 0.06
C VAL A 114 38.12 8.81 0.85
N SER A 115 37.56 9.56 1.79
CA SER A 115 36.19 9.54 2.35
C SER A 115 35.19 8.49 1.82
N ASP A 116 34.80 7.57 2.70
CA ASP A 116 33.43 7.02 2.76
C ASP A 116 32.92 7.21 4.20
N VAL A 117 32.50 8.44 4.45
CA VAL A 117 31.75 8.82 5.66
C VAL A 117 30.30 8.55 5.29
N ASP A 118 29.72 7.46 5.79
CA ASP A 118 28.28 7.29 6.07
C ASP A 118 27.88 5.80 6.24
N ASN A 119 28.61 5.01 7.05
CA ASN A 119 28.10 3.68 7.43
C ASN A 119 28.54 3.14 8.81
N ASP A 120 28.93 4.01 9.74
CA ASP A 120 29.39 3.60 11.07
C ASP A 120 28.45 4.03 12.23
N GLU A 121 27.29 4.65 11.94
CA GLU A 121 26.28 4.91 12.99
C GLU A 121 25.49 3.65 13.40
N ASP A 122 25.57 2.57 12.62
CA ASP A 122 24.70 1.38 12.79
C ASP A 122 25.35 0.19 13.54
N ASP A 123 26.66 0.18 13.79
CA ASP A 123 27.32 -0.93 14.53
C ASP A 123 27.39 -0.71 16.06
N LEU A 124 26.83 0.41 16.55
CA LEU A 124 26.80 0.77 17.97
C LEU A 124 25.40 0.91 18.57
N ARG A 125 24.35 0.93 17.73
CA ARG A 125 23.00 0.57 18.14
C ARG A 125 22.88 -0.95 18.03
N VAL A 126 23.44 -1.65 19.01
CA VAL A 126 23.03 -3.03 19.28
C VAL A 126 21.58 -2.95 19.75
N ASP A 127 20.64 -2.96 18.81
CA ASP A 127 19.28 -3.35 19.10
C ASP A 127 19.38 -4.71 19.79
N GLU A 128 19.05 -4.79 21.08
CA GLU A 128 19.03 -6.05 21.85
C GLU A 128 18.12 -7.13 21.20
N ALA A 129 17.35 -6.77 20.17
CA ALA A 129 16.54 -7.66 19.34
C ALA A 129 17.30 -8.31 18.15
N LYS A 130 18.47 -7.80 17.76
CA LYS A 130 19.34 -8.36 16.70
C LYS A 130 20.69 -8.78 17.27
N VAL A 131 20.68 -9.50 18.40
CA VAL A 131 21.82 -10.34 18.75
C VAL A 131 21.93 -11.39 17.65
N ASP A 132 22.81 -11.12 16.68
CA ASP A 132 23.15 -12.00 15.59
C ASP A 132 23.42 -13.41 16.16
N GLU A 133 22.61 -14.39 15.74
CA GLU A 133 22.60 -15.76 16.29
C GLU A 133 23.98 -16.44 16.20
N SER A 134 24.90 -15.87 15.42
CA SER A 134 26.30 -16.25 15.31
C SER A 134 27.10 -16.12 16.62
N LYS A 135 26.81 -15.10 17.46
CA LYS A 135 27.59 -14.81 18.69
C LYS A 135 27.07 -15.54 19.94
N GLN A 136 25.89 -16.16 19.88
CA GLN A 136 25.30 -16.95 20.98
C GLN A 136 25.79 -18.42 20.99
N MET A 137 26.50 -18.86 19.95
CA MET A 137 26.91 -20.27 19.80
C MET A 137 28.14 -20.65 20.64
N ASP A 138 28.88 -19.67 21.17
CA ASP A 138 30.16 -19.93 21.85
C ASP A 138 30.07 -20.03 23.38
N PHE A 139 28.92 -19.73 24.00
CA PHE A 139 28.71 -19.85 25.45
C PHE A 139 27.82 -21.03 25.88
N ALA A 140 27.34 -21.84 24.93
CA ALA A 140 26.35 -22.89 25.19
C ALA A 140 26.88 -24.32 24.98
N LYS A 141 28.19 -24.59 25.09
CA LYS A 141 28.68 -25.97 25.25
C LYS A 141 28.53 -26.44 26.70
N VAL A 142 27.29 -26.42 27.20
CA VAL A 142 26.88 -27.21 28.37
C VAL A 142 26.23 -28.48 27.85
N GLU A 143 27.03 -29.54 27.71
CA GLU A 143 26.56 -30.88 27.41
C GLU A 143 25.79 -31.46 28.61
N LYS A 144 24.54 -31.01 28.80
CA LYS A 144 23.54 -31.79 29.53
C LYS A 144 22.30 -31.90 28.67
N ARG A 145 22.33 -32.89 27.77
CA ARG A 145 21.13 -33.47 27.15
C ARG A 145 20.27 -34.09 28.27
N VAL A 146 19.35 -33.31 28.82
CA VAL A 146 18.20 -33.90 29.53
C VAL A 146 17.29 -34.49 28.44
N ARG A 147 17.38 -35.80 28.25
CA ARG A 147 16.45 -36.56 27.41
C ARG A 147 15.08 -36.56 28.10
N THR A 148 14.19 -35.64 27.72
CA THR A 148 12.76 -35.91 27.84
C THR A 148 12.31 -36.68 26.60
N THR A 149 11.33 -37.56 26.76
CA THR A 149 10.83 -38.54 25.77
C THR A 149 10.12 -37.94 24.56
N GLY A 150 10.18 -36.61 24.38
CA GLY A 150 9.37 -35.87 23.42
C GLY A 150 10.16 -35.06 22.39
N GLY A 151 11.41 -35.42 22.08
CA GLY A 151 12.10 -34.96 20.86
C GLY A 151 11.95 -33.47 20.54
N GLY A 152 12.10 -32.59 21.53
CA GLY A 152 11.98 -31.15 21.34
C GLY A 152 13.18 -30.63 20.56
N SER A 153 12.94 -30.19 19.33
CA SER A 153 13.89 -29.42 18.53
C SER A 153 14.46 -28.26 19.35
N THR A 154 15.79 -28.14 19.38
CA THR A 154 16.54 -27.02 19.95
C THR A 154 16.42 -25.76 19.08
N GLY A 155 15.24 -25.50 18.51
CA GLY A 155 14.90 -24.20 17.96
C GLY A 155 14.47 -23.30 19.11
N THR A 156 14.95 -22.05 19.13
CA THR A 156 14.42 -21.03 20.03
C THR A 156 12.90 -21.04 19.91
N VAL A 157 12.19 -21.34 20.99
CA VAL A 157 10.73 -21.33 21.01
C VAL A 157 10.31 -19.87 20.88
N ARG A 158 10.24 -19.37 19.65
CA ARG A 158 9.65 -18.06 19.37
C ARG A 158 8.20 -18.16 19.83
N ASN A 159 7.76 -17.18 20.60
CA ASN A 159 6.37 -17.11 21.03
C ASN A 159 5.49 -17.14 19.77
N LEU A 160 4.55 -18.10 19.71
CA LEU A 160 3.63 -18.26 18.59
C LEU A 160 2.69 -17.06 18.40
N ARG A 161 2.53 -16.24 19.45
CA ARG A 161 1.77 -14.99 19.36
C ARG A 161 2.63 -13.95 18.63
N ILE A 162 2.10 -13.53 17.49
CA ILE A 162 2.54 -12.35 16.73
C ILE A 162 2.37 -11.12 17.64
N ARG A 163 3.44 -10.33 17.80
CA ARG A 163 3.47 -9.20 18.76
C ARG A 163 2.88 -7.93 18.15
N GLU A 164 2.91 -7.84 16.83
CA GLU A 164 2.37 -6.77 16.00
C GLU A 164 0.83 -6.74 16.06
N ASP A 165 0.20 -7.91 16.19
CA ASP A 165 -1.24 -8.06 16.28
C ASP A 165 -1.73 -7.85 17.72
N THR A 166 -2.38 -6.72 17.95
CA THR A 166 -3.02 -6.43 19.24
C THR A 166 -4.24 -7.33 19.45
N ALA A 167 -4.41 -7.85 20.67
CA ALA A 167 -5.59 -8.63 21.00
C ALA A 167 -6.83 -7.71 21.05
N LYS A 168 -7.99 -8.20 20.60
CA LYS A 168 -9.22 -7.40 20.49
C LYS A 168 -9.58 -6.65 21.79
N TYR A 169 -9.51 -7.33 22.94
CA TYR A 169 -9.83 -6.76 24.26
C TYR A 169 -8.79 -5.74 24.79
N LEU A 170 -7.66 -5.55 24.10
CA LEU A 170 -6.67 -4.52 24.42
C LEU A 170 -6.82 -3.28 23.53
N LEU A 171 -7.72 -3.31 22.54
CA LEU A 171 -7.99 -2.15 21.70
C LEU A 171 -8.58 -0.99 22.50
N ASN A 172 -9.43 -1.31 23.48
CA ASN A 172 -9.95 -0.35 24.45
C ASN A 172 -9.94 -1.00 25.86
N LEU A 173 -9.26 -0.35 26.81
CA LEU A 173 -9.12 -0.84 28.19
C LEU A 173 -10.26 -0.38 29.10
N ASP A 174 -11.14 0.50 28.60
CA ASP A 174 -12.31 0.94 29.35
C ASP A 174 -13.25 -0.26 29.58
N VAL A 175 -13.68 -0.42 30.83
CA VAL A 175 -14.53 -1.56 31.27
C VAL A 175 -15.87 -1.58 30.52
N ASN A 176 -16.38 -0.41 30.13
CA ASN A 176 -17.66 -0.23 29.45
C ASN A 176 -17.53 -0.16 27.92
N SER A 177 -16.38 -0.54 27.37
CA SER A 177 -16.19 -0.64 25.92
C SER A 177 -16.91 -1.87 25.34
N ALA A 178 -16.51 -2.32 24.14
CA ALA A 178 -17.11 -3.49 23.51
C ALA A 178 -16.83 -4.79 24.29
N HIS A 179 -17.88 -5.56 24.53
CA HIS A 179 -17.75 -6.86 25.20
C HIS A 179 -16.98 -7.87 24.33
N TYR A 180 -15.93 -8.44 24.91
CA TYR A 180 -15.16 -9.55 24.34
C TYR A 180 -15.52 -10.86 25.06
N ASP A 181 -16.00 -11.84 24.31
CA ASP A 181 -16.22 -13.19 24.82
C ASP A 181 -14.91 -14.01 24.71
N PRO A 182 -14.23 -14.33 25.83
CA PRO A 182 -12.95 -15.04 25.80
C PRO A 182 -13.08 -16.50 25.35
N LYS A 183 -14.28 -17.10 25.42
CA LYS A 183 -14.50 -18.49 25.02
C LYS A 183 -14.48 -18.63 23.51
N THR A 184 -15.26 -17.79 22.83
CA THR A 184 -15.33 -17.79 21.36
C THR A 184 -14.30 -16.88 20.71
N ARG A 185 -13.62 -16.03 21.50
CA ARG A 185 -12.67 -15.01 21.05
C ARG A 185 -13.31 -14.02 20.07
N SER A 186 -14.59 -13.72 20.29
CA SER A 186 -15.37 -12.80 19.46
C SER A 186 -15.62 -11.49 20.18
N MET A 187 -15.58 -10.39 19.42
CA MET A 187 -15.95 -9.05 19.88
C MET A 187 -17.00 -8.52 18.91
N ARG A 188 -18.20 -8.27 19.41
CA ARG A 188 -19.37 -8.04 18.55
C ARG A 188 -19.39 -6.61 18.04
N GLU A 189 -19.34 -5.67 18.96
CA GLU A 189 -19.38 -4.23 18.71
C GLU A 189 -17.98 -3.67 18.43
N ASP A 190 -17.93 -2.46 17.88
CA ASP A 190 -16.70 -1.71 17.69
C ASP A 190 -16.18 -1.20 19.05
N PRO A 191 -14.95 -1.52 19.47
CA PRO A 191 -14.37 -1.02 20.72
C PRO A 191 -14.07 0.49 20.68
N LEU A 192 -13.99 1.11 19.50
CA LEU A 192 -13.67 2.52 19.31
C LEU A 192 -14.66 3.16 18.31
N PRO A 193 -15.95 3.34 18.68
CA PRO A 193 -16.96 3.85 17.75
C PRO A 193 -16.66 5.26 17.23
N ASP A 194 -16.07 6.14 18.06
CA ASP A 194 -15.88 7.56 17.75
C ASP A 194 -14.64 7.87 16.89
N ALA A 195 -13.72 6.91 16.71
CA ALA A 195 -12.53 7.14 15.89
C ALA A 195 -12.86 7.18 14.39
N ASP A 196 -11.93 7.69 13.56
CA ASP A 196 -12.10 7.75 12.11
C ASP A 196 -12.12 6.32 11.50
N PRO A 197 -13.14 5.94 10.71
CA PRO A 197 -13.22 4.64 10.03
C PRO A 197 -12.01 4.23 9.19
N ASN A 198 -11.21 5.16 8.66
CA ASN A 198 -10.03 4.85 7.85
C ASN A 198 -8.79 4.50 8.67
N GLU A 199 -8.68 5.03 9.88
CA GLU A 199 -7.56 4.78 10.81
C GLU A 199 -7.82 3.55 11.69
N LYS A 200 -9.08 3.10 11.77
CA LYS A 200 -9.47 1.91 12.53
C LYS A 200 -8.95 0.62 11.89
N PHE A 201 -8.09 -0.07 12.62
CA PHE A 201 -7.68 -1.44 12.29
C PHE A 201 -8.83 -2.45 12.41
N TYR A 202 -9.74 -2.25 13.38
CA TYR A 202 -10.82 -3.18 13.68
C TYR A 202 -12.12 -2.43 13.98
N GLY A 203 -13.19 -2.76 13.26
CA GLY A 203 -14.52 -2.13 13.43
C GLY A 203 -15.61 -3.05 13.98
N GLY A 204 -15.25 -4.09 14.76
CA GLY A 204 -16.18 -5.06 15.33
C GLY A 204 -16.53 -6.22 14.40
N ASP A 205 -16.76 -7.42 14.96
CA ASP A 205 -17.08 -8.63 14.17
C ASP A 205 -18.41 -8.48 13.42
N ASN A 206 -19.38 -7.70 13.95
CA ASN A 206 -20.67 -7.47 13.29
C ASN A 206 -20.53 -6.75 11.94
N ARG A 207 -19.59 -5.80 11.83
CA ARG A 207 -19.30 -5.08 10.58
C ARG A 207 -18.82 -6.06 9.51
N TYR A 208 -17.86 -6.91 9.85
CA TYR A 208 -17.29 -7.87 8.91
C TYR A 208 -18.31 -8.95 8.50
N ARG A 209 -19.11 -9.47 9.44
CA ARG A 209 -20.15 -10.47 9.17
C ARG A 209 -21.22 -10.03 8.17
N ASN A 210 -21.53 -8.74 8.15
CA ASN A 210 -22.56 -8.17 7.29
C ASN A 210 -21.98 -7.45 6.06
N SER A 211 -20.69 -7.58 5.77
CA SER A 211 -20.03 -6.88 4.66
C SER A 211 -19.69 -7.81 3.49
N GLY A 212 -19.37 -7.22 2.33
CA GLY A 212 -18.93 -7.94 1.14
C GLY A 212 -20.01 -8.84 0.52
N GLN A 213 -19.60 -10.05 0.11
CA GLN A 213 -20.45 -11.02 -0.58
C GLN A 213 -21.65 -11.49 0.26
N ALA A 214 -21.59 -11.35 1.59
CA ALA A 214 -22.73 -11.68 2.45
C ALA A 214 -23.96 -10.80 2.15
N LEU A 215 -23.78 -9.53 1.78
CA LEU A 215 -24.88 -8.65 1.37
C LEU A 215 -25.44 -9.05 0.03
N GLU A 216 -24.58 -9.35 -0.94
CA GLU A 216 -24.99 -9.79 -2.28
C GLU A 216 -25.79 -11.09 -2.20
N PHE A 217 -25.30 -12.04 -1.40
CA PHE A 217 -26.00 -13.30 -1.13
C PHE A 217 -27.36 -13.06 -0.45
N LYS A 218 -27.45 -12.14 0.52
CA LYS A 218 -28.73 -11.76 1.14
C LYS A 218 -29.71 -11.19 0.11
N HIS A 219 -29.27 -10.27 -0.74
CA HIS A 219 -30.13 -9.67 -1.79
C HIS A 219 -30.63 -10.71 -2.79
N LEU A 220 -29.75 -11.62 -3.18
CA LEU A 220 -30.05 -12.69 -4.12
C LEU A 220 -30.99 -13.74 -3.48
N ASN A 221 -30.86 -14.01 -2.18
CA ASN A 221 -31.81 -14.83 -1.43
C ASN A 221 -33.20 -14.16 -1.30
N ILE A 222 -33.25 -12.85 -1.04
CA ILE A 222 -34.51 -12.08 -1.04
C ILE A 222 -35.17 -12.16 -2.43
N HIS A 223 -34.41 -11.98 -3.50
CA HIS A 223 -34.94 -12.10 -4.86
C HIS A 223 -35.49 -13.52 -5.15
N ALA A 224 -34.82 -14.57 -4.69
CA ALA A 224 -35.30 -15.93 -4.86
C ALA A 224 -36.65 -16.15 -4.14
N TRP A 225 -36.81 -15.63 -2.92
CA TRP A 225 -38.09 -15.66 -2.20
C TRP A 225 -39.19 -14.88 -2.92
N GLU A 226 -38.91 -13.66 -3.36
CA GLU A 226 -39.88 -12.85 -4.10
C GLU A 226 -40.31 -13.49 -5.43
N ALA A 227 -39.39 -14.16 -6.11
CA ALA A 227 -39.68 -14.85 -7.35
C ALA A 227 -40.46 -16.16 -7.12
N PHE A 228 -40.16 -16.87 -6.03
CA PHE A 228 -40.92 -18.01 -5.57
C PHE A 228 -42.37 -17.65 -5.24
N ASP A 229 -42.59 -16.54 -4.52
CA ASP A 229 -43.93 -16.02 -4.22
C ASP A 229 -44.71 -15.62 -5.50
N LYS A 230 -43.99 -15.20 -6.55
CA LYS A 230 -44.56 -14.92 -7.89
C LYS A 230 -44.80 -16.18 -8.72
N GLY A 231 -44.46 -17.37 -8.21
CA GLY A 231 -44.66 -18.66 -8.87
C GLY A 231 -43.52 -19.13 -9.77
N GLN A 232 -42.35 -18.50 -9.72
CA GLN A 232 -41.15 -19.02 -10.39
C GLN A 232 -40.44 -20.02 -9.47
N ASP A 233 -40.16 -21.23 -9.96
CA ASP A 233 -39.43 -22.23 -9.18
C ASP A 233 -37.92 -21.93 -9.18
N ILE A 234 -37.51 -21.07 -8.24
CA ILE A 234 -36.12 -20.65 -8.04
C ILE A 234 -35.76 -20.93 -6.59
N HIS A 235 -34.75 -21.78 -6.38
CA HIS A 235 -34.26 -22.08 -5.05
C HIS A 235 -32.74 -21.91 -4.97
N MET A 236 -32.32 -21.11 -4.00
CA MET A 236 -30.93 -20.72 -3.81
C MET A 236 -29.97 -21.88 -3.62
N GLN A 237 -30.33 -22.83 -2.76
CA GLN A 237 -29.46 -23.97 -2.44
C GLN A 237 -29.64 -25.14 -3.42
N ALA A 238 -30.73 -25.17 -4.19
CA ALA A 238 -31.01 -26.30 -5.09
C ALA A 238 -30.44 -26.02 -6.49
N ALA A 239 -30.63 -24.80 -6.99
CA ALA A 239 -30.15 -24.36 -8.29
C ALA A 239 -29.46 -22.97 -8.18
N PRO A 240 -28.30 -22.88 -7.50
CA PRO A 240 -27.63 -21.61 -7.23
C PRO A 240 -27.22 -20.85 -8.51
N SER A 241 -26.75 -21.57 -9.54
CA SER A 241 -26.34 -20.97 -10.81
C SER A 241 -27.52 -20.37 -11.58
N GLN A 242 -28.67 -21.04 -11.56
CA GLN A 242 -29.91 -20.54 -12.15
C GLN A 242 -30.39 -19.29 -11.41
N ALA A 243 -30.41 -19.32 -10.07
CA ALA A 243 -30.80 -18.17 -9.26
C ALA A 243 -29.88 -16.95 -9.51
N GLU A 244 -28.58 -17.18 -9.65
CA GLU A 244 -27.59 -16.13 -9.94
C GLU A 244 -27.75 -15.53 -11.34
N LEU A 245 -27.96 -16.36 -12.36
CA LEU A 245 -28.24 -15.90 -13.72
C LEU A 245 -29.51 -15.05 -13.79
N LEU A 246 -30.58 -15.52 -13.14
CA LEU A 246 -31.86 -14.80 -13.08
C LEU A 246 -31.72 -13.48 -12.31
N TYR A 247 -30.93 -13.45 -11.23
CA TYR A 247 -30.65 -12.23 -10.49
C TYR A 247 -29.82 -11.21 -11.30
N LYS A 248 -28.82 -11.67 -12.06
CA LYS A 248 -28.07 -10.82 -13.01
C LYS A 248 -29.00 -10.21 -14.06
N ASN A 249 -29.86 -11.03 -14.65
CA ASN A 249 -30.87 -10.57 -15.61
C ASN A 249 -31.81 -9.55 -14.95
N HIS A 250 -32.27 -9.81 -13.73
CA HIS A 250 -33.08 -8.88 -12.96
C HIS A 250 -32.36 -7.56 -12.68
N LYS A 251 -31.05 -7.55 -12.37
CA LYS A 251 -30.27 -6.32 -12.19
C LYS A 251 -30.23 -5.47 -13.46
N VAL A 252 -29.97 -6.11 -14.61
CA VAL A 252 -30.01 -5.43 -15.93
C VAL A 252 -31.39 -4.88 -16.24
N ILE A 253 -32.46 -5.64 -15.98
CA ILE A 253 -33.84 -5.20 -16.19
C ILE A 253 -34.18 -4.05 -15.24
N LYS A 254 -33.78 -4.12 -13.97
CA LYS A 254 -34.01 -3.08 -12.96
C LYS A 254 -33.34 -1.77 -13.34
N ASP A 255 -32.11 -1.81 -13.86
CA ASP A 255 -31.42 -0.60 -14.30
C ASP A 255 -32.06 0.01 -15.56
N LYS A 256 -32.47 -0.82 -16.53
CA LYS A 256 -33.29 -0.36 -17.67
C LYS A 256 -34.63 0.21 -17.23
N LEU A 257 -35.24 -0.33 -16.18
CA LEU A 257 -36.49 0.19 -15.64
C LEU A 257 -36.24 1.54 -14.96
N LYS A 258 -35.16 1.70 -14.20
CA LYS A 258 -34.77 2.99 -13.61
C LYS A 258 -34.55 4.07 -14.67
N THR A 259 -33.84 3.77 -15.77
CA THR A 259 -33.64 4.73 -16.86
C THR A 259 -34.98 5.10 -17.48
N ARG A 260 -35.82 4.11 -17.84
CA ARG A 260 -37.16 4.39 -18.37
C ARG A 260 -38.01 5.21 -17.41
N THR A 261 -37.98 4.92 -16.11
CA THR A 261 -38.70 5.74 -15.12
C THR A 261 -38.15 7.16 -15.06
N LYS A 262 -36.83 7.33 -15.09
CA LYS A 262 -36.19 8.65 -15.14
C LYS A 262 -36.61 9.41 -16.39
N ASP A 263 -36.60 8.77 -17.55
CA ASP A 263 -36.99 9.37 -18.83
C ASP A 263 -38.47 9.75 -18.81
N THR A 264 -39.36 8.86 -18.35
CA THR A 264 -40.80 9.18 -18.23
C THR A 264 -41.09 10.31 -17.23
N ILE A 265 -40.29 10.42 -16.16
CA ILE A 265 -40.40 11.54 -15.22
C ILE A 265 -39.91 12.82 -15.89
N MET A 266 -38.79 12.75 -16.62
CA MET A 266 -38.23 13.88 -17.36
C MET A 266 -39.17 14.38 -18.46
N GLU A 267 -39.85 13.49 -19.19
CA GLU A 267 -40.86 13.86 -20.20
C GLU A 267 -42.09 14.53 -19.57
N LYS A 268 -42.54 14.05 -18.41
CA LYS A 268 -43.76 14.55 -17.76
C LYS A 268 -43.55 15.85 -17.00
N TYR A 269 -42.40 16.01 -16.36
CA TYR A 269 -42.14 17.11 -15.43
C TYR A 269 -41.03 18.05 -15.93
N GLY A 270 -40.37 17.73 -17.04
CA GLY A 270 -39.21 18.47 -17.53
C GLY A 270 -37.97 18.25 -16.67
N ASN A 271 -36.82 18.72 -17.15
CA ASN A 271 -35.59 18.77 -16.36
C ASN A 271 -35.42 20.21 -15.84
N ALA A 272 -35.64 20.44 -14.54
CA ALA A 272 -35.45 21.77 -13.95
C ALA A 272 -33.99 22.27 -14.00
N ALA A 273 -33.03 21.36 -14.24
CA ALA A 273 -31.60 21.67 -14.33
C ALA A 273 -31.09 21.80 -15.78
N SER A 274 -31.92 21.55 -16.81
CA SER A 274 -31.53 21.92 -18.16
C SER A 274 -31.75 23.42 -18.35
N GLU A 275 -30.67 24.16 -18.66
CA GLU A 275 -30.71 25.52 -19.21
C GLU A 275 -31.28 25.50 -20.65
N GLU A 276 -32.41 24.85 -20.86
CA GLU A 276 -33.19 25.12 -22.05
C GLU A 276 -33.70 26.55 -21.88
N GLU A 277 -33.12 27.48 -22.64
CA GLU A 277 -33.60 28.85 -22.74
C GLU A 277 -35.09 28.78 -23.09
N ILE A 278 -35.93 29.04 -22.08
CA ILE A 278 -37.36 29.16 -22.24
C ILE A 278 -37.56 30.08 -23.46
N PRO A 279 -38.30 29.63 -24.50
CA PRO A 279 -38.49 30.42 -25.71
C PRO A 279 -38.80 31.87 -25.35
N ARG A 280 -38.09 32.84 -25.95
CA ARG A 280 -38.22 34.28 -25.59
C ARG A 280 -39.67 34.77 -25.57
N GLU A 281 -40.53 34.15 -26.37
CA GLU A 281 -41.97 34.40 -26.44
C GLU A 281 -42.69 34.10 -25.11
N LEU A 282 -42.28 33.04 -24.40
CA LEU A 282 -42.81 32.66 -23.08
C LEU A 282 -42.17 33.48 -21.96
N LEU A 283 -40.92 33.92 -22.12
CA LEU A 283 -40.22 34.76 -21.14
C LEU A 283 -40.79 36.20 -21.09
N LEU A 284 -41.23 36.72 -22.24
CA LEU A 284 -41.78 38.08 -22.33
C LEU A 284 -43.32 38.13 -22.24
N GLY A 285 -44.01 36.98 -22.29
CA GLY A 285 -45.46 36.88 -22.10
C GLY A 285 -46.32 37.68 -23.10
N GLN A 286 -45.73 38.16 -24.20
CA GLN A 286 -46.43 38.94 -25.22
C GLN A 286 -46.83 38.00 -26.38
N SER A 287 -48.09 37.58 -26.40
CA SER A 287 -48.68 36.85 -27.54
C SER A 287 -49.00 37.76 -28.74
N GLU A 288 -48.81 39.07 -28.60
CA GLU A 288 -49.21 40.07 -29.58
C GLU A 288 -47.98 40.66 -30.27
N ARG A 289 -47.74 40.23 -31.51
CA ARG A 289 -46.76 40.85 -32.39
C ARG A 289 -47.34 42.16 -32.91
N GLN A 290 -46.91 43.28 -32.33
CA GLN A 290 -47.40 44.61 -32.72
C GLN A 290 -46.88 44.96 -34.13
N VAL A 291 -47.80 44.99 -35.10
CA VAL A 291 -47.52 45.40 -36.49
C VAL A 291 -48.09 46.79 -36.69
N GLU A 292 -47.22 47.78 -36.78
CA GLU A 292 -47.63 49.16 -37.02
C GLU A 292 -47.73 49.40 -38.53
N TYR A 293 -48.89 49.87 -38.98
CA TYR A 293 -49.16 50.25 -40.37
C TYR A 293 -49.08 51.77 -40.52
N ASP A 294 -48.40 52.23 -41.56
CA ASP A 294 -48.48 53.61 -42.01
C ASP A 294 -49.90 53.95 -42.48
N ARG A 295 -50.23 55.24 -42.62
CA ARG A 295 -51.52 55.72 -43.14
C ARG A 295 -51.85 55.19 -44.54
N ALA A 296 -50.83 54.72 -45.27
CA ALA A 296 -50.92 54.08 -46.57
C ALA A 296 -50.96 52.53 -46.53
N GLY A 297 -51.07 51.91 -45.34
CA GLY A 297 -51.16 50.46 -45.15
C GLY A 297 -49.83 49.70 -45.27
N ARG A 298 -48.68 50.37 -45.27
CA ARG A 298 -47.36 49.72 -45.30
C ARG A 298 -46.85 49.47 -43.88
N ILE A 299 -46.28 48.30 -43.64
CA ILE A 299 -45.77 47.91 -42.32
C ILE A 299 -44.47 48.69 -42.03
N ILE A 300 -44.44 49.45 -40.93
CA ILE A 300 -43.28 50.26 -40.51
C ILE A 300 -42.43 49.49 -39.49
N LYS A 301 -43.07 48.77 -38.56
CA LYS A 301 -42.42 47.94 -37.54
C LYS A 301 -43.05 46.55 -37.52
N GLY A 302 -42.19 45.54 -37.38
CA GLY A 302 -42.59 44.12 -37.31
C GLY A 302 -42.24 43.28 -38.54
N GLN A 303 -41.68 43.89 -39.60
CA GLN A 303 -41.22 43.16 -40.78
C GLN A 303 -39.90 42.44 -40.48
N GLU A 304 -39.88 41.12 -40.66
CA GLU A 304 -38.66 40.32 -40.50
C GLU A 304 -37.62 40.84 -41.48
N THR A 305 -36.40 41.05 -40.98
CA THR A 305 -35.29 41.50 -41.79
C THR A 305 -34.99 40.44 -42.84
N VAL A 306 -35.48 40.65 -44.06
CA VAL A 306 -35.12 39.80 -45.20
C VAL A 306 -33.65 40.09 -45.50
N LEU A 307 -32.80 39.07 -45.40
CA LEU A 307 -31.38 39.19 -45.75
C LEU A 307 -31.28 39.62 -47.23
N PRO A 308 -30.53 40.69 -47.56
CA PRO A 308 -30.43 41.16 -48.93
C PRO A 308 -29.67 40.14 -49.78
N ARG A 309 -30.32 39.64 -50.86
CA ARG A 309 -29.67 38.80 -51.88
C ARG A 309 -28.66 39.63 -52.68
N SER A 310 -27.53 39.04 -53.04
CA SER A 310 -26.53 39.74 -53.84
C SER A 310 -26.99 39.98 -55.29
N LYS A 311 -26.22 40.78 -56.04
CA LYS A 311 -26.48 41.16 -57.44
C LYS A 311 -26.48 39.96 -58.42
N TYR A 312 -25.92 38.83 -58.00
CA TYR A 312 -25.85 37.61 -58.81
C TYR A 312 -27.03 36.70 -58.49
N GLU A 313 -27.47 35.89 -59.46
CA GLU A 313 -28.50 34.87 -59.21
C GLU A 313 -27.95 33.83 -58.21
N GLU A 314 -28.31 34.01 -56.95
CA GLU A 314 -28.09 33.03 -55.88
C GLU A 314 -29.07 31.86 -56.05
N ASP A 315 -28.70 30.69 -55.55
CA ASP A 315 -29.55 29.49 -55.56
C ASP A 315 -29.91 28.92 -56.96
N VAL A 316 -29.05 29.11 -57.95
CA VAL A 316 -29.18 28.41 -59.25
C VAL A 316 -28.70 26.96 -59.10
N PHE A 317 -29.65 26.06 -58.84
CA PHE A 317 -29.37 24.63 -58.73
C PHE A 317 -29.50 23.93 -60.09
N SER A 318 -28.38 23.42 -60.60
CA SER A 318 -28.37 22.59 -61.81
C SER A 318 -28.83 21.16 -61.48
N ASN A 319 -29.60 20.52 -62.37
CA ASN A 319 -29.92 19.08 -62.36
C ASN A 319 -30.47 18.50 -61.02
N ASN A 320 -31.47 19.21 -60.44
CA ASN A 320 -32.23 18.81 -59.24
C ASN A 320 -31.38 18.62 -57.96
N HIS A 321 -30.24 19.30 -57.87
CA HIS A 321 -29.50 19.43 -56.61
C HIS A 321 -30.15 20.49 -55.72
N THR A 322 -29.94 20.42 -54.41
CA THR A 322 -30.44 21.45 -53.45
C THR A 322 -29.32 22.39 -52.99
N THR A 323 -28.11 22.20 -53.51
CA THR A 323 -26.90 22.95 -53.15
C THR A 323 -26.07 23.21 -54.38
N VAL A 324 -25.37 24.34 -54.42
CA VAL A 324 -24.51 24.74 -55.55
C VAL A 324 -23.25 23.88 -55.63
N TRP A 325 -22.69 23.72 -56.83
CA TRP A 325 -21.40 23.05 -57.04
C TRP A 325 -20.28 23.77 -56.30
N GLY A 326 -19.46 23.04 -55.53
CA GLY A 326 -18.43 23.62 -54.66
C GLY A 326 -18.87 23.82 -53.21
N SER A 327 -20.11 23.45 -52.88
CA SER A 327 -20.62 23.42 -51.50
C SER A 327 -20.04 22.28 -50.64
N TRP A 328 -19.29 21.35 -51.25
CA TRP A 328 -18.65 20.22 -50.58
C TRP A 328 -17.23 20.01 -51.11
N TRP A 329 -16.30 19.64 -50.24
CA TRP A 329 -14.89 19.39 -50.57
C TRP A 329 -14.41 18.12 -49.88
N LYS A 330 -13.82 17.20 -50.64
CA LYS A 330 -13.20 15.98 -50.11
C LYS A 330 -12.11 15.52 -51.08
N ASP A 331 -10.96 15.07 -50.55
CA ASP A 331 -9.84 14.49 -51.30
C ASP A 331 -9.39 15.31 -52.53
N HIS A 332 -9.19 16.61 -52.34
CA HIS A 332 -8.78 17.57 -53.40
C HIS A 332 -9.81 17.78 -54.54
N GLN A 333 -11.07 17.36 -54.34
CA GLN A 333 -12.14 17.52 -55.32
C GLN A 333 -13.34 18.26 -54.73
N TRP A 334 -13.91 19.17 -55.54
CA TRP A 334 -15.16 19.88 -55.24
C TRP A 334 -16.36 19.03 -55.63
N GLY A 335 -17.45 19.15 -54.87
CA GLY A 335 -18.70 18.43 -55.12
C GLY A 335 -19.95 19.16 -54.64
N TYR A 336 -21.09 18.49 -54.74
CA TYR A 336 -22.38 18.95 -54.22
C TYR A 336 -22.61 18.43 -52.79
N LYS A 337 -23.01 19.28 -51.85
CA LYS A 337 -23.30 18.88 -50.46
C LYS A 337 -24.52 17.95 -50.33
N CYS A 338 -25.54 18.14 -51.14
CA CYS A 338 -26.78 17.34 -51.09
C CYS A 338 -26.57 15.86 -51.43
N CYS A 339 -25.67 15.56 -52.35
CA CYS A 339 -25.50 14.22 -52.92
C CYS A 339 -24.05 13.66 -52.74
N LYS A 340 -23.12 14.48 -52.21
CA LYS A 340 -21.66 14.24 -52.11
C LYS A 340 -21.00 13.81 -53.44
N GLN A 341 -21.64 14.07 -54.58
CA GLN A 341 -21.11 13.75 -55.91
C GLN A 341 -20.01 14.74 -56.29
N MET A 342 -18.91 14.21 -56.83
CA MET A 342 -17.72 14.95 -57.28
C MET A 342 -17.68 15.18 -58.79
N ILE A 343 -18.80 14.97 -59.51
CA ILE A 343 -18.92 15.23 -60.95
C ILE A 343 -19.87 16.39 -61.20
N ARG A 344 -19.38 17.45 -61.84
CA ARG A 344 -20.16 18.66 -62.16
C ARG A 344 -21.25 18.32 -63.16
N ASN A 345 -22.47 18.82 -62.94
CA ASN A 345 -23.67 18.59 -63.75
C ASN A 345 -24.22 17.14 -63.74
N SER A 346 -23.87 16.32 -62.75
CA SER A 346 -24.57 15.05 -62.53
C SER A 346 -25.99 15.28 -61.99
N TYR A 347 -26.91 14.32 -62.15
CA TYR A 347 -28.23 14.36 -61.50
C TYR A 347 -28.11 13.98 -60.02
N CYS A 348 -28.82 14.69 -59.14
CA CYS A 348 -28.76 14.41 -57.71
C CYS A 348 -29.40 13.06 -57.37
N THR A 349 -28.63 12.22 -56.69
CA THR A 349 -28.99 10.89 -56.18
C THR A 349 -29.61 10.90 -54.77
N GLY A 350 -29.88 12.07 -54.20
CA GLY A 350 -30.33 12.30 -52.83
C GLY A 350 -29.49 11.60 -51.74
N ALA A 351 -30.14 11.33 -50.60
CA ALA A 351 -29.56 10.57 -49.50
C ALA A 351 -29.19 9.12 -49.88
N ALA A 352 -29.79 8.56 -50.93
CA ALA A 352 -29.45 7.24 -51.44
C ALA A 352 -28.03 7.20 -52.03
N GLY A 353 -27.60 8.29 -52.69
CA GLY A 353 -26.23 8.42 -53.19
C GLY A 353 -25.17 8.42 -52.10
N ILE A 354 -25.46 9.05 -50.97
CA ILE A 354 -24.55 9.10 -49.81
C ILE A 354 -24.37 7.71 -49.21
N LYS A 355 -25.48 7.00 -48.97
CA LYS A 355 -25.45 5.62 -48.46
C LYS A 355 -24.74 4.66 -49.41
N ALA A 356 -24.96 4.81 -50.72
CA ALA A 356 -24.29 4.00 -51.73
C ALA A 356 -22.78 4.28 -51.78
N ALA A 357 -22.36 5.54 -51.65
CA ALA A 357 -20.94 5.90 -51.61
C ALA A 357 -20.25 5.38 -50.34
N GLU A 358 -20.90 5.49 -49.17
CA GLU A 358 -20.38 4.96 -47.90
C GLU A 358 -20.29 3.42 -47.94
N ALA A 359 -21.33 2.75 -48.44
CA ALA A 359 -21.30 1.30 -48.64
C ALA A 359 -20.21 0.87 -49.65
N ALA A 360 -19.97 1.65 -50.72
CA ALA A 360 -18.88 1.37 -51.65
C ALA A 360 -17.50 1.53 -51.02
N THR A 361 -17.32 2.55 -50.15
CA THR A 361 -16.06 2.71 -49.40
C THR A 361 -15.85 1.60 -48.37
N ASP A 362 -16.92 1.15 -47.71
CA ASP A 362 -16.86 0.06 -46.74
C ASP A 362 -16.59 -1.28 -47.44
N LEU A 363 -17.15 -1.51 -48.63
CA LEU A 363 -16.82 -2.67 -49.46
C LEU A 363 -15.38 -2.63 -49.97
N MET A 364 -14.85 -1.45 -50.33
CA MET A 364 -13.45 -1.31 -50.72
C MET A 364 -12.51 -1.60 -49.55
N LYS A 365 -12.82 -1.11 -48.34
CA LYS A 365 -12.09 -1.44 -47.12
C LYS A 365 -12.17 -2.93 -46.81
N ALA A 366 -13.36 -3.52 -46.83
CA ALA A 366 -13.53 -4.95 -46.59
C ALA A 366 -12.82 -5.82 -47.64
N ASN A 367 -12.67 -5.35 -48.88
CA ASN A 367 -11.87 -6.03 -49.90
C ASN A 367 -10.37 -5.86 -49.67
N ILE A 368 -9.91 -4.72 -49.13
CA ILE A 368 -8.52 -4.52 -48.70
C ILE A 368 -8.23 -5.43 -47.50
N ASP A 369 -9.10 -5.44 -46.49
CA ASP A 369 -8.97 -6.30 -45.30
C ASP A 369 -9.01 -7.79 -45.69
N ARG A 370 -9.87 -8.18 -46.65
CA ARG A 370 -9.86 -9.54 -47.21
C ARG A 370 -8.60 -9.83 -47.99
N LYS A 371 -8.07 -8.86 -48.75
CA LYS A 371 -6.83 -9.03 -49.50
C LYS A 371 -5.65 -9.20 -48.54
N GLU A 372 -5.57 -8.38 -47.50
CA GLU A 372 -4.58 -8.48 -46.41
C GLU A 372 -4.70 -9.81 -45.67
N ALA A 373 -5.93 -10.27 -45.37
CA ALA A 373 -6.16 -11.58 -44.76
C ALA A 373 -5.85 -12.76 -45.70
N THR A 374 -5.92 -12.57 -47.03
CA THR A 374 -5.50 -13.58 -48.01
C THR A 374 -4.02 -13.51 -48.37
N GLU A 375 -3.34 -12.39 -48.10
CA GLU A 375 -1.90 -12.22 -48.28
C GLU A 375 -1.09 -12.62 -47.03
N GLU A 376 -1.69 -13.31 -46.05
CA GLU A 376 -0.94 -14.22 -45.15
C GLU A 376 -0.70 -15.58 -45.83
N ALA A 377 0.30 -15.53 -46.73
CA ALA A 377 1.27 -16.56 -47.11
C ALA A 377 1.63 -16.48 -48.62
N PRO A 378 2.22 -15.38 -49.12
CA PRO A 378 3.18 -15.52 -50.19
C PRO A 378 4.41 -16.25 -49.64
N ALA A 379 4.84 -17.30 -50.36
CA ALA A 379 6.13 -17.93 -50.16
C ALA A 379 7.24 -16.84 -50.12
N PRO A 380 8.28 -16.97 -49.28
CA PRO A 380 9.28 -15.94 -49.11
C PRO A 380 9.98 -15.72 -50.45
N VAL A 381 9.70 -14.59 -51.08
CA VAL A 381 10.57 -14.03 -52.10
C VAL A 381 11.75 -13.48 -51.33
N GLU A 382 12.90 -14.13 -51.48
CA GLU A 382 14.17 -13.69 -50.89
C GLU A 382 14.43 -12.22 -51.22
N GLU A 383 14.28 -11.34 -50.23
CA GLU A 383 14.86 -10.01 -50.30
C GLU A 383 16.38 -10.16 -50.17
N ARG A 384 17.06 -10.22 -51.32
CA ARG A 384 18.51 -10.07 -51.41
C ARG A 384 18.91 -8.69 -50.87
N ARG A 385 19.33 -8.63 -49.60
CA ARG A 385 20.05 -7.49 -49.06
C ARG A 385 21.50 -7.57 -49.52
N LEU A 386 21.85 -6.83 -50.58
CA LEU A 386 23.25 -6.58 -50.92
C LEU A 386 23.88 -5.74 -49.80
N ALA A 387 24.79 -6.35 -49.03
CA ALA A 387 25.68 -5.61 -48.14
C ALA A 387 26.68 -4.82 -48.99
N THR A 388 26.54 -3.51 -48.93
CA THR A 388 27.51 -2.54 -49.43
C THR A 388 28.83 -2.71 -48.68
N TRP A 389 29.86 -3.11 -49.43
CA TRP A 389 31.30 -3.00 -49.14
C TRP A 389 32.00 -4.08 -48.29
N GLY A 390 32.96 -4.76 -48.95
CA GLY A 390 34.32 -4.88 -48.40
C GLY A 390 34.70 -6.16 -47.66
N THR A 391 34.40 -7.35 -48.19
CA THR A 391 35.25 -8.57 -48.16
C THR A 391 34.49 -9.70 -48.88
N GLU A 392 35.16 -10.50 -49.70
CA GLU A 392 34.55 -11.60 -50.47
C GLU A 392 33.93 -12.63 -49.52
N VAL A 393 32.59 -12.61 -49.41
CA VAL A 393 31.80 -13.64 -48.74
C VAL A 393 31.21 -14.53 -49.86
N PRO A 394 31.36 -15.86 -49.81
CA PRO A 394 30.75 -16.75 -50.78
C PRO A 394 29.22 -16.51 -50.85
N GLU A 395 28.69 -16.30 -52.06
CA GLU A 395 27.29 -15.90 -52.30
C GLU A 395 26.22 -16.94 -51.90
N ASP A 396 26.62 -18.12 -51.40
CA ASP A 396 25.73 -19.24 -51.05
C ASP A 396 25.68 -19.56 -49.54
N LEU A 397 26.08 -18.64 -48.65
CA LEU A 397 26.06 -18.88 -47.20
C LEU A 397 24.70 -18.52 -46.58
N VAL A 398 23.89 -19.56 -46.28
CA VAL A 398 22.64 -19.42 -45.53
C VAL A 398 22.97 -19.37 -44.03
N LEU A 399 22.73 -18.22 -43.40
CA LEU A 399 22.95 -18.01 -41.98
C LEU A 399 21.62 -18.13 -41.23
N ASP A 400 21.62 -18.86 -40.12
CA ASP A 400 20.43 -19.00 -39.28
C ASP A 400 20.23 -17.74 -38.43
N GLU A 401 19.13 -17.02 -38.65
CA GLU A 401 18.81 -15.74 -37.96
C GLU A 401 18.84 -15.86 -36.43
N LYS A 402 18.47 -17.03 -35.88
CA LYS A 402 18.48 -17.28 -34.43
C LYS A 402 19.90 -17.41 -33.88
N LEU A 403 20.79 -18.09 -34.60
CA LEU A 403 22.18 -18.28 -34.20
C LEU A 403 22.96 -16.97 -34.35
N LEU A 404 22.70 -16.19 -35.40
CA LEU A 404 23.27 -14.86 -35.55
C LEU A 404 22.85 -13.90 -34.44
N ALA A 405 21.57 -13.92 -34.04
CA ALA A 405 21.09 -13.12 -32.92
C ALA A 405 21.76 -13.53 -31.58
N GLU A 406 21.98 -14.83 -31.37
CA GLU A 406 22.69 -15.33 -30.19
C GLU A 406 24.17 -14.92 -30.20
N ALA A 407 24.84 -15.05 -31.36
CA ALA A 407 26.22 -14.61 -31.58
C ALA A 407 26.39 -13.10 -31.33
N LEU A 408 25.47 -12.26 -31.81
CA LEU A 408 25.46 -10.82 -31.53
C LEU A 408 25.34 -10.55 -30.03
N ARG A 409 24.45 -11.22 -29.30
CA ARG A 409 24.32 -11.03 -27.85
C ARG A 409 25.59 -11.44 -27.09
N LYS A 410 26.23 -12.53 -27.51
CA LYS A 410 27.49 -13.01 -26.95
C LYS A 410 28.64 -12.03 -27.17
N GLU A 411 28.71 -11.40 -28.34
CA GLU A 411 29.68 -10.34 -28.65
C GLU A 411 29.47 -9.06 -27.81
N ASP A 412 28.22 -8.65 -27.56
CA ASP A 412 27.95 -7.51 -26.64
C ASP A 412 28.38 -7.81 -25.22
N GLN A 413 28.13 -9.03 -24.75
CA GLN A 413 28.54 -9.46 -23.43
C GLN A 413 30.07 -9.48 -23.30
N ARG A 414 30.77 -9.96 -24.34
CA ARG A 414 32.24 -9.93 -24.40
C ARG A 414 32.81 -8.51 -24.38
N LYS A 415 32.17 -7.54 -25.06
CA LYS A 415 32.60 -6.13 -25.03
C LYS A 415 32.35 -5.43 -23.70
N ARG A 416 31.30 -5.81 -22.97
CA ARG A 416 30.97 -5.24 -21.65
C ARG A 416 31.88 -5.75 -20.53
N GLU A 417 32.50 -6.91 -20.67
CA GLU A 417 33.45 -7.46 -19.70
C GLU A 417 34.82 -6.76 -19.81
N GLU A 418 35.06 -5.77 -18.97
CA GLU A 418 36.37 -5.13 -18.81
C GLU A 418 37.35 -6.10 -18.10
N LYS A 419 38.29 -6.67 -18.86
CA LYS A 419 39.17 -7.73 -18.36
C LYS A 419 40.36 -7.17 -17.58
N ASP A 420 40.20 -7.06 -16.26
CA ASP A 420 41.30 -6.83 -15.33
C ASP A 420 42.26 -8.05 -15.29
N GLU A 421 43.48 -7.90 -15.79
CA GLU A 421 44.39 -9.02 -16.08
C GLU A 421 44.80 -9.83 -14.85
N ARG A 422 44.67 -9.24 -13.64
CA ARG A 422 45.01 -9.88 -12.36
C ARG A 422 44.01 -10.96 -11.92
N LYS A 423 42.81 -11.01 -12.51
CA LYS A 423 41.74 -11.97 -12.15
C LYS A 423 41.62 -13.18 -13.08
N ARG A 424 42.52 -13.33 -14.07
CA ARG A 424 42.51 -14.49 -14.99
C ARG A 424 42.96 -15.76 -14.25
N LYS A 425 42.03 -16.72 -14.03
CA LYS A 425 42.34 -18.04 -13.47
C LYS A 425 43.18 -18.86 -14.47
N TYR A 426 44.24 -19.50 -13.96
CA TYR A 426 45.31 -20.16 -14.75
C TYR A 426 44.87 -21.33 -15.65
N ASN A 427 43.65 -21.85 -15.51
CA ASN A 427 43.16 -23.01 -16.27
C ASN A 427 41.87 -22.72 -17.08
N VAL A 428 41.88 -21.69 -17.93
CA VAL A 428 40.82 -21.53 -18.94
C VAL A 428 41.21 -22.33 -20.19
N ARG A 429 40.47 -23.42 -20.46
CA ARG A 429 40.52 -24.09 -21.76
C ARG A 429 39.71 -23.24 -22.75
N TRP A 430 40.36 -22.75 -23.80
CA TRP A 430 39.70 -22.08 -24.91
C TRP A 430 39.13 -23.13 -25.86
N ASN A 431 37.88 -22.98 -26.28
CA ASN A 431 37.34 -23.69 -27.43
C ASN A 431 37.52 -22.80 -28.65
N ASP A 432 38.32 -23.25 -29.63
CA ASP A 432 38.67 -22.50 -30.85
C ASP A 432 37.65 -22.68 -32.00
N GLU A 433 36.50 -23.30 -31.73
CA GLU A 433 35.43 -23.49 -32.72
C GLU A 433 34.65 -22.17 -32.90
N VAL A 434 35.00 -21.41 -33.94
CA VAL A 434 34.30 -20.19 -34.34
C VAL A 434 33.32 -20.53 -35.47
N THR A 435 32.05 -20.23 -35.26
CA THR A 435 31.00 -20.44 -36.27
C THR A 435 30.98 -19.32 -37.32
N THR A 436 30.33 -19.57 -38.45
CA THR A 436 30.17 -18.59 -39.53
C THR A 436 29.41 -17.34 -39.08
N GLU A 437 28.40 -17.54 -38.23
CA GLU A 437 27.57 -16.53 -37.58
C GLU A 437 28.35 -15.72 -36.54
N ASP A 438 29.24 -16.37 -35.76
CA ASP A 438 30.14 -15.67 -34.84
C ASP A 438 31.12 -14.74 -35.60
N MET A 439 31.62 -15.17 -36.77
CA MET A 439 32.49 -14.35 -37.62
C MET A 439 31.74 -13.16 -38.21
N GLU A 440 30.48 -13.33 -38.60
CA GLU A 440 29.64 -12.24 -39.12
C GLU A 440 29.24 -11.27 -38.00
N ALA A 441 28.80 -11.76 -36.84
CA ALA A 441 28.49 -10.94 -35.68
C ALA A 441 29.72 -10.10 -35.25
N TYR A 442 30.91 -10.71 -35.28
CA TYR A 442 32.16 -9.99 -35.06
C TYR A 442 32.44 -8.94 -36.13
N ARG A 443 32.22 -9.24 -37.42
CA ARG A 443 32.37 -8.26 -38.53
C ARG A 443 31.40 -7.09 -38.39
N MET A 444 30.13 -7.33 -38.10
CA MET A 444 29.12 -6.28 -37.91
C MET A 444 29.44 -5.36 -36.73
N LYS A 445 30.02 -5.90 -35.65
CA LYS A 445 30.36 -5.13 -34.45
C LYS A 445 31.77 -4.59 -34.43
N LYS A 446 32.61 -4.96 -35.39
CA LYS A 446 33.96 -4.41 -35.51
C LYS A 446 33.84 -2.94 -35.93
N VAL A 447 34.09 -2.06 -34.98
CA VAL A 447 34.14 -0.62 -35.24
C VAL A 447 35.41 -0.34 -36.03
N HIS A 448 35.27 0.10 -37.28
CA HIS A 448 36.38 0.60 -38.05
C HIS A 448 36.77 1.98 -37.50
N HIS A 449 37.96 2.11 -36.95
CA HIS A 449 38.46 3.37 -36.40
C HIS A 449 38.68 4.45 -37.48
N ASP A 450 38.73 4.06 -38.75
CA ASP A 450 38.97 4.94 -39.90
C ASP A 450 37.66 5.40 -40.60
N ASP A 451 36.48 5.13 -40.04
CA ASP A 451 35.19 5.58 -40.58
C ASP A 451 34.85 7.02 -40.09
N PRO A 452 34.82 8.03 -40.99
CA PRO A 452 34.52 9.42 -40.62
C PRO A 452 33.08 9.66 -40.14
N MET A 453 32.16 8.69 -40.27
CA MET A 453 30.79 8.80 -39.71
C MET A 453 30.64 8.23 -38.31
N LYS A 454 31.71 7.68 -37.70
CA LYS A 454 31.67 7.06 -36.38
C LYS A 454 31.16 7.98 -35.27
N ASP A 455 31.50 9.26 -35.30
CA ASP A 455 31.13 10.22 -34.24
C ASP A 455 29.66 10.69 -34.34
N PHE A 456 28.93 10.30 -35.40
CA PHE A 456 27.55 10.74 -35.65
C PHE A 456 26.49 9.65 -35.43
N LEU A 457 26.90 8.44 -35.04
CA LEU A 457 26.01 7.34 -34.68
C LEU A 457 25.91 7.27 -33.16
N HIS A 458 24.79 7.74 -32.60
CA HIS A 458 24.44 7.63 -31.18
C HIS A 458 23.74 6.33 -30.84
#